data_AF-C4YVG1-F1
#
_entry.id   AF-C4YVG1-F1
#
_cell.length_a   1.000
_cell.length_b   1.000
_cell.length_c   1.000
_cell.angle_alpha   90.00
_cell.angle_beta   90.00
_cell.angle_gamma   90.00
#
_symmetry.space_group_name_H-M   'P 1'
#
loop_
_entity.id
_entity.type
_entity.pdbx_description
1 polymer ?
#
loop_
_entity_poly.entity_id
_entity_poly.type
_entity_poly.pdbx_seq_one_letter_code
_entity_poly.pdbx_strand_id
1 'polypeptide(L)'
;NKIEFFRFSRGLKESKILLKEQLESFEFVQISKLALTIFDVFGKQLKLIVKSQEFDILTPSQLLNTIIECGKKGINIQRFKGLGEMNSDQLWETTLAPAKRTLLQVRVVEVDEAEGIFSTLMGDVVEPRRLFIQANALNVVNLDV
;
A
#
# COMPACT_ATOMS: atom_id res chain seq x y z
N ASN A 1 34.53 -9.88 4.35
CA ASN A 1 33.34 -9.50 5.15
C ASN A 1 32.21 -8.94 4.28
N LYS A 2 31.84 -9.64 3.20
CA LYS A 2 30.67 -9.28 2.39
C LYS A 2 30.11 -10.54 1.73
N ILE A 3 28.80 -10.59 1.57
CA ILE A 3 28.10 -11.63 0.81
C ILE A 3 27.53 -10.94 -0.43
N GLU A 4 27.83 -11.47 -1.62
CA GLU A 4 27.28 -10.96 -2.87
C GLU A 4 26.18 -11.91 -3.37
N PHE A 5 25.00 -11.34 -3.59
CA PHE A 5 23.90 -11.99 -4.30
C PHE A 5 23.84 -11.40 -5.70
N PHE A 6 23.61 -12.22 -6.71
CA PHE A 6 23.36 -11.74 -8.05
C PHE A 6 22.22 -12.50 -8.70
N ARG A 7 21.48 -11.83 -9.57
CA ARG A 7 20.48 -12.43 -10.44
C ARG A 7 20.58 -11.81 -11.84
N PHE A 8 20.16 -12.57 -12.85
CA PHE A 8 19.97 -12.02 -14.18
C PHE A 8 18.50 -11.64 -14.35
N SER A 9 18.24 -10.37 -14.65
CA SER A 9 16.91 -9.84 -14.94
C SER A 9 16.93 -9.24 -16.34
N ARG A 10 16.15 -9.80 -17.27
CA ARG A 10 16.11 -9.38 -18.69
C ARG A 10 17.50 -9.30 -19.34
N GLY A 11 18.38 -10.24 -19.01
CA GLY A 11 19.75 -10.31 -19.53
C GLY A 11 20.77 -9.40 -18.85
N LEU A 12 20.34 -8.51 -17.95
CA LEU A 12 21.23 -7.67 -17.15
C LEU A 12 21.56 -8.36 -15.81
N LYS A 13 22.84 -8.37 -15.43
CA LYS A 13 23.27 -8.85 -14.11
C LYS A 13 22.98 -7.77 -13.06
N GLU A 14 22.04 -8.05 -12.17
CA GLU A 14 21.80 -7.27 -10.97
C GLU A 14 22.56 -7.91 -9.80
N SER A 15 23.47 -7.17 -9.16
CA SER A 15 24.13 -7.62 -7.94
C SER A 15 23.73 -6.76 -6.74
N LYS A 16 23.65 -7.42 -5.59
CA LYS A 16 23.43 -6.81 -4.28
C LYS A 16 24.46 -7.35 -3.33
N ILE A 17 25.15 -6.45 -2.65
CA ILE A 17 26.19 -6.78 -1.68
C ILE A 17 25.62 -6.54 -0.30
N LEU A 18 25.70 -7.54 0.56
CA LEU A 18 25.37 -7.47 1.96
C LEU A 18 26.67 -7.40 2.77
N LEU A 19 26.83 -6.31 3.50
CA LEU A 19 28.00 -6.06 4.33
C LEU A 19 27.78 -6.59 5.75
N LYS A 20 28.88 -6.79 6.49
CA LYS A 20 28.81 -7.30 7.86
C LYS A 20 28.07 -6.32 8.79
N GLU A 21 28.29 -5.02 8.62
CA GLU A 21 27.64 -3.97 9.41
C GLU A 21 26.11 -4.01 9.27
N GLN A 22 25.61 -4.42 8.10
CA GLN A 22 24.18 -4.57 7.85
C GLN A 22 23.58 -5.81 8.52
N LEU A 23 24.36 -6.87 8.70
CA LEU A 23 23.94 -8.06 9.44
C LEU A 23 23.86 -7.81 10.95
N GLU A 24 24.68 -6.89 11.45
CA GLU A 24 24.72 -6.48 12.86
C GLU A 24 23.75 -5.31 13.14
N SER A 25 23.07 -4.79 12.11
CA SER A 25 22.11 -3.70 12.26
C SER A 25 20.89 -4.13 13.08
N PHE A 26 20.28 -3.16 13.76
CA PHE A 26 19.09 -3.40 14.56
C PHE A 26 17.95 -3.99 13.70
N GLU A 27 17.75 -3.46 12.49
CA GLU A 27 16.73 -3.91 11.55
C GLU A 27 16.94 -5.38 11.18
N PHE A 28 18.17 -5.79 10.86
CA PHE A 28 18.46 -7.17 10.50
C PHE A 28 18.23 -8.14 11.68
N VAL A 29 18.58 -7.72 12.90
CA VAL A 29 18.29 -8.49 14.11
C VAL A 29 16.78 -8.63 14.33
N GLN A 30 15.99 -7.57 14.13
CA GLN A 30 14.52 -7.66 14.25
C GLN A 30 13.92 -8.57 13.19
N ILE A 31 14.36 -8.45 11.93
CA ILE A 31 13.92 -9.32 10.83
C ILE A 31 14.27 -10.78 11.13
N SER A 32 15.47 -11.05 11.65
CA SER A 32 15.91 -12.41 11.99
C SER A 32 15.06 -13.03 13.10
N LYS A 33 14.72 -12.26 14.14
CA LYS A 33 13.81 -12.72 15.21
C LYS A 33 12.40 -13.02 14.68
N LEU A 34 11.89 -12.15 13.81
CA LEU A 34 10.60 -12.37 13.16
C LEU A 34 10.63 -13.62 12.28
N ALA A 35 11.71 -13.83 11.52
CA ALA A 35 11.88 -15.00 10.67
C ALA A 35 11.83 -16.32 11.46
N LEU A 36 12.44 -16.37 12.64
CA LEU A 36 12.35 -17.55 13.53
C LEU A 36 10.91 -17.79 13.99
N THR A 37 10.21 -16.74 14.42
CA THR A 37 8.80 -16.82 14.86
C THR A 37 7.89 -17.31 13.73
N ILE A 38 8.10 -16.81 12.52
CA ILE A 38 7.37 -17.24 11.33
C ILE A 38 7.71 -18.70 11.01
N PHE A 39 8.97 -19.09 11.08
CA PHE A 39 9.40 -20.46 10.79
C PHE A 39 8.80 -21.47 11.77
N ASP A 40 8.66 -21.14 13.05
CA ASP A 40 8.04 -22.02 14.05
C ASP A 40 6.58 -22.37 13.69
N VAL A 41 5.87 -21.43 13.09
CA VAL A 41 4.45 -21.59 12.69
C VAL A 41 4.33 -22.22 11.30
N PHE A 42 5.06 -21.68 10.31
CA PHE A 42 4.93 -22.03 8.90
C PHE A 42 5.95 -23.07 8.40
N GLY A 43 6.85 -23.53 9.27
CA GLY A 43 7.82 -24.59 8.96
C GLY A 43 7.21 -25.99 8.89
N LYS A 44 5.91 -26.12 9.16
CA LYS A 44 5.12 -27.36 9.06
C LYS A 44 3.99 -27.17 8.05
N GLN A 45 3.44 -28.27 7.54
CA GLN A 45 2.26 -28.21 6.68
C GLN A 45 1.07 -27.67 7.49
N LEU A 46 0.52 -26.53 7.07
CA LEU A 46 -0.65 -25.91 7.67
C LEU A 46 -1.86 -26.12 6.76
N LYS A 47 -3.03 -26.31 7.38
CA LYS A 47 -4.31 -26.32 6.69
C LYS A 47 -5.18 -25.18 7.20
N LEU A 48 -5.68 -24.37 6.29
CA LEU A 48 -6.71 -23.37 6.56
C LEU A 48 -8.08 -23.97 6.20
N ILE A 49 -9.01 -23.91 7.13
CA ILE A 49 -10.40 -24.37 6.93
C ILE A 49 -11.31 -23.14 6.94
N VAL A 50 -11.98 -22.87 5.83
CA VAL A 50 -12.98 -21.80 5.71
C VAL A 50 -14.32 -22.43 5.33
N LYS A 51 -15.27 -22.44 6.28
CA LYS A 51 -16.55 -23.14 6.15
C LYS A 51 -16.34 -24.64 5.85
N SER A 52 -16.50 -25.05 4.59
CA SER A 52 -16.33 -26.43 4.12
C SER A 52 -15.18 -26.59 3.12
N GLN A 53 -14.38 -25.55 2.89
CA GLN A 53 -13.22 -25.59 2.00
C GLN A 53 -11.94 -25.70 2.83
N GLU A 54 -11.07 -26.64 2.46
CA GLU A 54 -9.73 -26.79 3.00
C GLU A 54 -8.69 -26.25 2.02
N PHE A 55 -7.69 -25.54 2.53
CA PHE A 55 -6.58 -25.01 1.77
C PHE A 55 -5.26 -25.41 2.44
N ASP A 56 -4.36 -26.00 1.68
CA ASP A 56 -2.98 -26.22 2.13
C ASP A 56 -2.19 -24.91 2.05
N ILE A 57 -1.59 -24.52 3.18
CA ILE A 57 -0.86 -23.28 3.36
C ILE A 57 0.60 -23.59 3.69
N LEU A 58 1.50 -23.00 2.90
CA LEU A 58 2.96 -23.16 3.07
C LEU A 58 3.65 -21.88 3.52
N THR A 59 3.06 -20.71 3.23
CA THR A 59 3.69 -19.42 3.54
C THR A 59 2.70 -18.43 4.17
N PRO A 60 3.19 -17.46 4.98
CA PRO A 60 2.34 -16.40 5.52
C PRO A 60 1.62 -15.59 4.44
N SER A 61 2.30 -15.30 3.33
CA SER A 61 1.71 -14.56 2.20
C SER A 61 0.58 -15.34 1.55
N GLN A 62 0.74 -16.66 1.39
CA GLN A 62 -0.32 -17.52 0.87
C GLN A 62 -1.53 -17.57 1.82
N LEU A 63 -1.29 -17.64 3.14
CA LEU A 63 -2.37 -17.57 4.13
C LEU A 63 -3.18 -16.28 3.99
N LEU A 64 -2.48 -15.15 4.01
CA LEU A 64 -3.10 -13.83 3.91
C LEU A 64 -3.91 -13.69 2.61
N ASN A 65 -3.33 -14.04 1.48
CA ASN A 65 -4.01 -13.98 0.19
C ASN A 65 -5.25 -14.88 0.17
N THR A 66 -5.16 -16.10 0.69
CA THR A 66 -6.29 -17.03 0.73
C THR A 66 -7.43 -16.49 1.61
N ILE A 67 -7.11 -15.89 2.75
CA ILE A 67 -8.10 -15.25 3.63
C ILE A 67 -8.77 -14.07 2.92
N ILE A 68 -7.98 -13.18 2.29
CA ILE A 68 -8.50 -12.03 1.55
C ILE A 68 -9.43 -12.47 0.43
N GLU A 69 -9.02 -13.45 -0.38
CA GLU A 69 -9.83 -13.96 -1.49
C GLU A 69 -11.10 -14.64 -1.00
N CYS A 70 -11.04 -15.42 0.08
CA CYS A 70 -12.24 -15.98 0.69
C CYS A 70 -13.19 -14.90 1.22
N GLY A 71 -12.66 -13.83 1.81
CA GLY A 71 -13.44 -12.69 2.30
C GLY A 71 -14.09 -11.87 1.19
N LYS A 72 -13.44 -11.74 0.02
CA LYS A 72 -13.99 -11.03 -1.14
C LYS A 72 -15.12 -11.77 -1.84
N LYS A 73 -15.21 -13.11 -1.71
CA LYS A 73 -16.24 -13.91 -2.40
C LYS A 73 -17.65 -13.43 -2.01
N GLY A 74 -18.41 -12.99 -3.01
CA GLY A 74 -19.78 -12.53 -2.85
C GLY A 74 -19.93 -11.05 -2.47
N ILE A 75 -18.82 -10.31 -2.35
CA ILE A 75 -18.84 -8.86 -2.12
C ILE A 75 -18.68 -8.16 -3.47
N ASN A 76 -19.60 -7.26 -3.79
CA ASN A 76 -19.40 -6.29 -4.86
C ASN A 76 -18.86 -4.99 -4.24
N ILE A 77 -17.69 -4.55 -4.68
CA ILE A 77 -17.04 -3.33 -4.18
C ILE A 77 -17.17 -2.26 -5.26
N GLN A 78 -17.89 -1.18 -4.92
CA GLN A 78 -17.99 0.00 -5.77
C GLN A 78 -17.24 1.15 -5.12
N ARG A 79 -16.35 1.77 -5.89
CA ARG A 79 -15.65 2.99 -5.49
C ARG A 79 -16.27 4.16 -6.24
N PHE A 80 -16.87 5.08 -5.50
CA PHE A 80 -17.39 6.34 -6.05
C PHE A 80 -16.22 7.26 -6.41
N LYS A 81 -16.07 7.60 -7.70
CA LYS A 81 -15.02 8.54 -8.16
C LYS A 81 -15.49 9.99 -8.16
N GLY A 82 -16.80 10.21 -8.18
CA GLY A 82 -17.43 11.51 -8.00
C GLY A 82 -18.71 11.43 -7.18
N LEU A 83 -19.13 12.58 -6.62
CA LEU A 83 -20.37 12.66 -5.84
C LEU A 83 -21.63 12.35 -6.68
N GLY A 84 -21.58 12.60 -7.99
CA GLY A 84 -22.68 12.31 -8.92
C GLY A 84 -22.90 10.82 -9.21
N GLU A 85 -21.98 9.94 -8.78
CA GLU A 85 -22.17 8.48 -8.87
C GLU A 85 -23.05 7.94 -7.72
N MET A 86 -23.28 8.75 -6.68
CA MET A 86 -24.17 8.43 -5.57
C MET A 86 -25.60 8.91 -5.86
N ASN A 87 -26.60 8.17 -5.37
CA ASN A 87 -27.96 8.68 -5.35
C ASN A 87 -28.15 9.69 -4.19
N SER A 88 -29.28 10.41 -4.19
CA SER A 88 -29.56 11.46 -3.20
C SER A 88 -29.55 10.96 -1.76
N ASP A 89 -30.13 9.78 -1.53
CA ASP A 89 -30.28 9.21 -0.19
C ASP A 89 -28.92 8.75 0.37
N GLN A 90 -28.09 8.11 -0.46
CA GLN A 90 -26.72 7.74 -0.12
C GLN A 90 -25.90 8.98 0.24
N LEU A 91 -25.92 10.01 -0.61
CA LEU A 91 -25.15 11.23 -0.36
C LEU A 91 -25.57 11.91 0.96
N TRP A 92 -26.87 11.96 1.23
CA TRP A 92 -27.37 12.49 2.49
C TRP A 92 -26.88 11.67 3.68
N GLU A 93 -27.05 10.35 3.65
CA GLU A 93 -26.70 9.48 4.76
C GLU A 93 -25.20 9.39 5.01
N THR A 94 -24.36 9.38 3.98
CA THR A 94 -22.91 9.19 4.14
C THR A 94 -22.17 10.50 4.38
N THR A 95 -22.61 11.60 3.75
CA THR A 95 -21.79 12.80 3.61
C THR A 95 -22.41 14.04 4.26
N LEU A 96 -23.73 14.20 4.23
CA LEU A 96 -24.40 15.45 4.66
C LEU A 96 -25.03 15.37 6.05
N ALA A 97 -25.48 14.19 6.48
CA ALA A 97 -26.16 13.97 7.74
C ALA A 97 -25.25 14.37 8.93
N PRO A 98 -25.65 15.33 9.79
CA PRO A 98 -24.81 15.82 10.88
C PRO A 98 -24.30 14.75 11.85
N ALA A 99 -25.08 13.68 12.04
CA ALA A 99 -24.74 12.57 12.92
C ALA A 99 -23.71 11.58 12.32
N LYS A 100 -23.56 11.54 10.99
CA LYS A 100 -22.70 10.58 10.28
C LYS A 100 -21.54 11.23 9.53
N ARG A 101 -21.64 12.53 9.22
CA ARG A 101 -20.66 13.25 8.42
C ARG A 101 -19.33 13.42 9.14
N THR A 102 -18.25 13.31 8.38
CA THR A 102 -16.90 13.68 8.81
C THR A 102 -16.54 15.00 8.16
N LEU A 103 -16.24 16.03 8.95
CA LEU A 103 -15.79 17.33 8.45
C LEU A 103 -14.32 17.54 8.77
N LEU A 104 -13.56 18.02 7.78
CA LEU A 104 -12.18 18.47 7.96
C LEU A 104 -12.18 19.99 8.11
N GLN A 105 -11.70 20.49 9.25
CA GLN A 105 -11.51 21.92 9.47
C GLN A 105 -10.14 22.34 8.94
N VAL A 106 -10.10 23.12 7.87
CA VAL A 106 -8.87 23.69 7.34
C VAL A 106 -8.53 24.97 8.11
N ARG A 107 -7.26 25.10 8.55
CA ARG A 107 -6.75 26.30 9.22
C ARG A 107 -5.77 27.03 8.31
N VAL A 108 -5.81 28.35 8.35
CA VAL A 108 -4.97 29.25 7.54
C VAL A 108 -3.60 29.38 8.20
N VAL A 109 -2.78 28.34 8.11
CA VAL A 109 -1.36 28.37 8.54
C VAL A 109 -0.42 28.18 7.35
N GLU A 110 -0.91 27.61 6.23
CA GLU A 110 -0.12 27.18 5.07
C GLU A 110 -0.58 27.86 3.77
N VAL A 111 -0.87 29.16 3.80
CA VAL A 111 -1.28 29.90 2.57
C VAL A 111 -0.17 29.83 1.52
N ASP A 112 1.07 30.03 1.95
CA ASP A 112 2.23 30.09 1.06
C ASP A 112 2.52 28.74 0.37
N GLU A 113 2.37 27.63 1.10
CA GLU A 113 2.57 26.28 0.54
C GLU A 113 1.45 25.89 -0.41
N ALA A 114 0.20 26.19 -0.05
CA ALA A 114 -0.95 25.93 -0.91
C ALA A 114 -0.89 26.75 -2.21
N GLU A 115 -0.49 28.01 -2.13
CA GLU A 115 -0.30 28.88 -3.30
C GLU A 115 0.87 28.41 -4.18
N GLY A 116 1.98 27.97 -3.58
CA GLY A 116 3.11 27.41 -4.30
C GLY A 116 2.77 26.14 -5.08
N ILE A 117 2.02 25.22 -4.46
CA ILE A 117 1.52 24.00 -5.14
C ILE A 117 0.54 24.37 -6.24
N PHE A 118 -0.37 25.32 -5.99
CA PHE A 118 -1.34 25.78 -6.98
C PHE A 118 -0.64 26.38 -8.21
N SER A 119 0.32 27.30 -8.00
CA SER A 119 1.10 27.90 -9.09
C SER A 119 1.91 26.85 -9.87
N THR A 120 2.50 25.88 -9.18
CA THR A 120 3.26 24.79 -9.83
C THR A 120 2.36 23.88 -10.68
N LEU A 121 1.16 23.54 -10.18
CA LEU A 121 0.26 22.60 -10.84
C LEU A 121 -0.64 23.26 -11.90
N MET A 122 -1.04 24.51 -11.68
CA MET A 122 -2.01 25.22 -12.53
C MET A 122 -1.39 26.38 -13.32
N GLY A 123 -0.15 26.76 -13.06
CA GLY A 123 0.56 27.80 -13.80
C GLY A 123 0.98 27.36 -15.20
N ASP A 124 1.33 28.32 -16.05
CA ASP A 124 1.54 28.10 -17.49
C ASP A 124 2.82 27.32 -17.82
N VAL A 125 3.74 27.18 -16.87
CA VAL A 125 5.04 26.53 -17.08
C VAL A 125 4.92 25.02 -16.91
N VAL A 126 5.18 24.28 -17.98
CA VAL A 126 4.98 22.81 -18.04
C VAL A 126 6.04 22.04 -17.24
N GLU A 127 7.30 22.51 -17.20
CA GLU A 127 8.41 21.75 -16.63
C GLU A 127 8.31 21.54 -15.11
N PRO A 128 8.02 22.57 -14.29
CA PRO A 128 7.82 22.40 -12.84
C PRO A 128 6.66 21.45 -12.52
N ARG A 129 5.56 21.54 -13.29
CA ARG A 129 4.41 20.64 -13.17
C ARG A 129 4.79 19.19 -13.42
N ARG A 130 5.56 18.92 -14.49
CA ARG A 130 6.00 17.57 -14.86
C ARG A 130 6.87 16.94 -13.77
N LEU A 131 7.85 17.69 -13.26
CA LEU A 131 8.74 17.23 -12.19
C LEU A 131 7.96 16.93 -10.91
N PHE A 132 7.01 17.80 -10.54
CA PHE A 132 6.14 17.58 -9.39
C PHE A 132 5.32 16.30 -9.50
N ILE A 133 4.69 16.06 -10.66
CA ILE A 133 3.91 14.84 -10.90
C ILE A 133 4.80 13.59 -10.83
N GLN A 134 5.99 13.62 -11.44
CA GLN A 134 6.90 12.46 -11.44
C GLN A 134 7.44 12.15 -10.04
N ALA A 135 7.85 13.17 -9.28
CA ALA A 135 8.36 13.01 -7.92
C ALA A 135 7.30 12.43 -6.97
N ASN A 136 6.03 12.79 -7.18
CA ASN A 136 4.92 12.35 -6.33
C ASN A 136 4.14 11.15 -6.91
N ALA A 137 4.46 10.67 -8.10
CA ALA A 137 3.73 9.60 -8.77
C ALA A 137 3.68 8.31 -7.94
N LEU A 138 4.75 7.98 -7.21
CA LEU A 138 4.82 6.80 -6.35
C LEU A 138 4.09 6.98 -5.01
N ASN A 139 3.79 8.22 -4.62
CA ASN A 139 3.04 8.55 -3.40
C ASN A 139 1.52 8.41 -3.62
N VAL A 140 1.09 8.33 -4.88
CA VAL A 140 -0.32 8.16 -5.23
C VAL A 140 -0.69 6.68 -5.13
N VAL A 141 -1.37 6.33 -4.04
CA VAL A 141 -1.80 4.94 -3.77
C VAL A 141 -3.16 4.62 -4.43
N ASN A 142 -3.95 5.64 -4.77
CA ASN A 142 -5.38 5.47 -5.07
C ASN A 142 -5.83 6.08 -6.41
N LEU A 143 -5.02 6.11 -7.46
CA LEU A 143 -5.48 6.44 -8.82
C LEU A 143 -5.76 5.14 -9.60
N ASP A 144 -7.02 4.93 -9.97
CA ASP A 144 -7.47 3.90 -10.92
C ASP A 144 -7.11 2.43 -10.62
N VAL A 145 -7.75 1.88 -9.58
CA VAL A 145 -8.12 0.45 -9.51
C VAL A 145 -9.65 0.37 -9.47
#